data_AF-A0A7C4UXW9-F1
#
_entry.id   AF-A0A7C4UXW9-F1
#
_cell.length_a   1.000
_cell.length_b   1.000
_cell.length_c   1.000
_cell.angle_alpha   90.00
_cell.angle_beta   90.00
_cell.angle_gamma   90.00
#
_symmetry.space_group_name_H-M   'P 1'
#
loop_
_entity.id
_entity.type
_entity.pdbx_description
1 polymer ?
#
loop_
_entity_poly.entity_id
_entity_poly.type
_entity_poly.pdbx_seq_one_letter_code
_entity_poly.pdbx_strand_id
1 'polypeptide(L)'
;DQPQGALLPLGGSVAYKGFGLGVMLDVLCGSMSGQGAVRLELSPGHNGVWLNVWRVDAFIPMAEYLDDVDRLIAWIKSSRRQPGVAEVLLPGELEARTTETRRREGIAIPDETWAQIRTVAEQVGVSL
;
A
#
# COMPACT_ATOMS: atom_id res chain seq x y z
N ASP A 1 -14.84 6.17 -31.79
CA ASP A 1 -14.45 5.49 -30.55
C ASP A 1 -13.41 6.32 -29.82
N GLN A 2 -13.74 6.87 -28.65
CA GLN A 2 -12.75 7.58 -27.84
C GLN A 2 -11.92 6.55 -27.06
N PRO A 3 -10.58 6.66 -27.05
CA PRO A 3 -9.76 5.77 -26.25
C PRO A 3 -10.10 5.94 -24.77
N GLN A 4 -10.22 4.82 -24.06
CA GLN A 4 -10.39 4.85 -22.61
C GLN A 4 -9.17 5.50 -21.95
N GLY A 5 -9.38 6.28 -20.89
CA GLY A 5 -8.30 6.86 -20.11
C GLY A 5 -7.49 5.78 -19.38
N ALA A 6 -6.22 6.08 -19.07
CA ALA A 6 -5.33 5.19 -18.32
C ALA A 6 -4.64 5.94 -17.17
N LEU A 7 -4.31 5.22 -16.11
CA LEU A 7 -3.46 5.74 -15.03
C LEU A 7 -2.02 5.88 -15.53
N LEU A 8 -1.36 6.97 -15.14
CA LEU A 8 0.06 7.15 -15.43
C LEU A 8 0.93 6.38 -14.44
N PRO A 9 2.06 5.80 -14.87
CA PRO A 9 3.04 5.23 -13.96
C PRO A 9 3.64 6.29 -13.02
N LEU A 10 4.10 5.86 -11.84
CA LEU A 10 4.82 6.70 -10.89
C LEU A 10 6.05 7.35 -11.55
N GLY A 11 6.24 8.66 -11.32
CA GLY A 11 7.49 9.35 -11.62
C GLY A 11 7.39 10.51 -12.61
N GLY A 12 6.23 10.79 -13.20
CA GLY A 12 6.04 11.95 -14.08
C GLY A 12 7.04 11.95 -15.25
N SER A 13 7.97 12.91 -15.29
CA SER A 13 9.03 12.98 -16.32
C SER A 13 9.99 11.78 -16.32
N VAL A 14 10.03 11.00 -15.24
CA VAL A 14 10.79 9.75 -15.13
C VAL A 14 9.89 8.52 -14.97
N ALA A 15 8.68 8.57 -15.53
CA ALA A 15 7.66 7.52 -15.41
C ALA A 15 8.12 6.13 -15.85
N TYR A 16 9.15 6.03 -16.71
CA TYR A 16 9.75 4.75 -17.10
C TYR A 16 10.25 3.93 -15.89
N LYS A 17 10.60 4.57 -14.77
CA LYS A 17 10.95 3.88 -13.51
C LYS A 17 9.73 3.25 -12.84
N GLY A 18 8.62 3.98 -12.75
CA GLY A 18 7.36 3.44 -12.24
C GLY A 18 6.80 2.32 -13.13
N PHE A 19 6.95 2.45 -14.45
CA PHE A 19 6.64 1.38 -15.39
C PHE A 19 7.49 0.13 -15.13
N GLY A 20 8.80 0.28 -14.95
CA GLY A 20 9.70 -0.83 -14.61
C GLY A 20 9.31 -1.54 -13.31
N LEU A 21 8.89 -0.80 -12.28
CA LEU A 21 8.36 -1.38 -11.04
C LEU A 21 7.07 -2.17 -11.29
N GLY A 22 6.17 -1.68 -12.15
CA GLY A 22 4.96 -2.40 -12.55
C GLY A 22 5.27 -3.72 -13.26
N VAL A 23 6.19 -3.69 -14.24
CA VAL A 23 6.63 -4.91 -14.95
C VAL A 23 7.22 -5.94 -13.99
N MET A 24 8.03 -5.51 -13.02
CA MET A 24 8.57 -6.40 -11.99
C MET A 24 7.46 -7.09 -11.18
N LEU A 25 6.40 -6.35 -10.81
CA LEU A 25 5.26 -6.92 -10.09
C LEU A 25 4.47 -7.90 -10.97
N ASP A 26 4.26 -7.62 -12.25
CA ASP A 26 3.57 -8.56 -13.15
C ASP A 26 4.33 -9.89 -13.29
N VAL A 27 5.67 -9.84 -13.30
CA VAL A 27 6.50 -11.05 -13.31
C VAL A 27 6.42 -11.79 -11.97
N LEU A 28 6.63 -11.10 -10.85
CA LEU A 28 6.70 -11.73 -9.53
C LEU A 28 5.34 -12.21 -9.02
N CYS A 29 4.32 -11.38 -9.17
CA CYS A 29 2.97 -11.68 -8.69
C CYS A 29 2.20 -12.47 -9.75
N GLY A 30 2.20 -12.04 -11.01
CA GLY A 30 1.40 -12.65 -12.08
C GLY A 30 2.02 -13.93 -12.63
N SER A 31 3.10 -13.80 -13.41
CA SER A 31 3.73 -14.94 -14.10
C SER A 31 4.19 -16.04 -13.15
N MET A 32 4.90 -15.68 -12.07
CA MET A 32 5.46 -16.69 -11.17
C MET A 32 4.41 -17.41 -10.32
N SER A 33 3.26 -16.78 -10.03
CA SER A 33 2.15 -17.47 -9.37
C SER A 33 1.36 -18.39 -10.31
N GLY A 34 1.64 -18.38 -11.61
CA GLY A 34 0.89 -19.10 -12.64
C GLY A 34 -0.41 -18.41 -13.08
N GLN A 35 -0.74 -17.25 -12.50
CA GLN A 35 -1.94 -16.49 -12.87
C GLN A 35 -1.74 -15.63 -14.12
N GLY A 36 -0.49 -15.45 -14.58
CA GLY A 36 -0.16 -14.67 -15.77
C GLY A 36 0.06 -13.19 -15.49
N ALA A 37 0.93 -12.57 -16.28
CA ALA A 37 1.39 -11.19 -16.12
C ALA A 37 0.44 -10.14 -16.70
N VAL A 38 -0.58 -10.54 -17.46
CA VAL A 38 -1.40 -9.60 -18.23
C VAL A 38 -2.87 -9.90 -18.03
N ARG A 39 -3.60 -8.91 -17.49
CA ARG A 39 -5.03 -8.98 -17.18
C ARG A 39 -5.95 -9.26 -18.39
N LEU A 40 -5.42 -9.20 -19.62
CA LEU A 40 -6.18 -9.43 -20.85
C LEU A 40 -6.79 -10.83 -20.95
N GLU A 41 -6.28 -11.79 -20.18
CA GLU A 41 -6.74 -13.20 -20.21
C GLU A 41 -7.30 -13.68 -18.87
N LEU A 42 -7.32 -12.83 -17.84
CA LEU A 42 -7.74 -13.21 -16.50
C LEU A 42 -9.23 -12.95 -16.28
N SER A 43 -9.96 -14.01 -15.92
CA SER A 43 -11.35 -13.86 -15.46
C SER A 43 -11.38 -13.03 -14.17
N PRO A 44 -12.43 -12.24 -13.91
CA PRO A 44 -12.58 -11.50 -12.65
C PRO A 44 -12.35 -12.41 -11.44
N GLY A 45 -11.55 -11.95 -10.48
CA GLY A 45 -11.26 -12.69 -9.23
C GLY A 45 -9.89 -13.39 -9.18
N HIS A 46 -9.10 -13.39 -10.24
CA HIS A 46 -7.72 -13.90 -10.21
C HIS A 46 -6.74 -12.79 -9.78
N ASN A 47 -6.00 -13.04 -8.70
CA ASN A 47 -4.91 -12.16 -8.25
C ASN A 47 -3.68 -13.01 -7.89
N GLY A 48 -2.57 -12.73 -8.53
CA GLY A 48 -1.28 -13.31 -8.15
C GLY A 48 -0.69 -12.54 -6.98
N VAL A 49 -0.21 -13.23 -5.95
CA VAL A 49 0.39 -12.59 -4.77
C VAL A 49 1.78 -13.17 -4.53
N TRP A 50 2.75 -12.27 -4.39
CA TRP A 50 4.09 -12.61 -3.96
C TRP A 50 4.30 -12.15 -2.51
N LEU A 51 4.62 -13.10 -1.62
CA LEU A 51 5.00 -12.82 -0.24
C LEU A 51 6.45 -13.23 -0.02
N ASN A 52 7.22 -12.35 0.59
CA ASN A 52 8.63 -12.57 0.86
C ASN A 52 8.93 -12.21 2.31
N VAL A 53 9.46 -13.18 3.06
CA VAL A 53 9.72 -13.06 4.51
C VAL A 53 11.17 -13.40 4.77
N TRP A 54 11.90 -12.50 5.42
CA TRP A 54 13.29 -12.69 5.79
C TRP A 54 13.40 -12.95 7.29
N ARG A 55 14.12 -14.00 7.65
CA ARG A 55 14.55 -14.24 9.03
C ARG A 55 15.80 -13.40 9.30
N VAL A 56 15.63 -12.19 9.81
CA VAL A 56 16.71 -11.19 9.96
C VAL A 56 17.85 -11.66 10.86
N ASP A 57 17.53 -12.35 11.96
CA ASP A 57 18.49 -12.90 12.91
C ASP A 57 19.37 -14.04 12.33
N ALA A 58 19.07 -14.51 11.12
CA ALA A 58 19.96 -15.39 10.37
C ALA A 58 21.16 -14.65 9.73
N PHE A 59 21.11 -13.32 9.66
CA PHE A 59 22.13 -12.49 9.01
C PHE A 59 22.88 -11.60 10.00
N ILE A 60 22.18 -11.07 11.01
CA ILE A 60 22.70 -10.07 11.96
C ILE A 60 21.98 -10.23 13.30
N PRO A 61 22.67 -10.09 14.46
CA PRO A 61 21.98 -10.09 15.75
C PRO A 61 20.84 -9.08 15.78
N MET A 62 19.66 -9.51 16.25
CA MET A 62 18.44 -8.69 16.16
C MET A 62 18.59 -7.33 16.85
N ALA A 63 19.27 -7.28 18.00
CA ALA A 63 19.51 -6.01 18.71
C ALA A 63 20.34 -5.03 17.87
N GLU A 64 21.41 -5.50 17.22
CA GLU A 64 22.25 -4.65 16.37
C GLU A 64 21.50 -4.14 15.14
N TYR A 65 20.64 -4.99 14.55
CA TYR A 65 19.79 -4.59 13.42
C TYR A 65 18.78 -3.52 13.82
N LEU A 66 18.09 -3.70 14.94
CA LEU A 66 17.10 -2.72 15.44
C LEU A 66 17.78 -1.39 15.79
N ASP A 67 18.93 -1.43 16.46
CA ASP A 67 19.73 -0.23 16.74
C ASP A 67 20.12 0.51 15.45
N ASP A 68 20.44 -0.21 14.37
CA ASP A 68 20.76 0.40 13.08
C ASP A 68 19.55 1.01 12.39
N VAL A 69 18.40 0.32 12.42
CA VAL A 69 17.13 0.85 11.91
C VAL A 69 16.72 2.11 12.67
N ASP A 70 16.87 2.15 14.00
CA ASP A 70 16.59 3.33 14.82
C ASP A 70 17.49 4.52 14.46
N ARG A 71 18.78 4.27 14.20
CA ARG A 71 19.69 5.31 13.70
C ARG A 71 19.26 5.84 12.34
N LEU A 72 18.87 4.97 11.41
CA LEU A 72 18.37 5.36 10.10
C LEU A 72 17.10 6.21 10.22
N ILE A 73 16.16 5.80 11.05
CA ILE A 73 14.93 6.56 11.32
C ILE A 73 15.28 7.94 11.87
N ALA A 74 16.11 8.02 12.91
CA ALA A 74 16.52 9.29 13.51
C ALA A 74 17.18 10.21 12.47
N TRP A 75 18.05 9.66 11.63
CA TRP A 75 18.71 10.39 10.56
C TRP A 75 17.70 10.93 9.52
N ILE A 76 16.77 10.11 9.03
CA ILE A 76 15.71 10.53 8.11
C ILE A 76 14.90 11.68 8.72
N LYS A 77 14.45 11.54 9.97
CA LYS A 77 13.63 12.56 10.66
C LYS A 77 14.39 13.85 10.96
N SER A 78 15.72 13.80 10.99
CA SER A 78 16.59 14.97 11.15
C SER A 78 16.79 15.78 9.86
N SER A 79 16.32 15.26 8.71
CA SER A 79 16.49 15.91 7.41
C SER A 79 15.92 17.32 7.39
N ARG A 80 16.59 18.21 6.65
CA ARG A 80 16.11 19.58 6.43
C ARG A 80 14.73 19.52 5.78
N ARG A 81 13.76 20.17 6.42
CA ARG A 81 12.38 20.25 5.95
C ARG A 81 12.23 21.32 4.88
N GLN A 82 11.31 21.11 3.95
CA GLN A 82 10.89 22.17 3.04
C GLN A 82 10.03 23.21 3.78
N PRO A 83 9.96 24.46 3.29
CA PRO A 83 9.04 25.46 3.85
C PRO A 83 7.61 24.92 3.90
N GLY A 84 6.94 25.07 5.05
CA GLY A 84 5.59 24.57 5.27
C GLY A 84 5.47 23.09 5.63
N VAL A 85 6.57 22.32 5.64
CA VAL A 85 6.57 20.92 6.09
C VAL A 85 6.95 20.85 7.57
N ALA A 86 6.00 20.44 8.41
CA ALA A 86 6.19 20.37 9.86
C ALA A 86 7.20 19.28 10.28
N GLU A 87 7.14 18.11 9.63
CA GLU A 87 8.00 16.96 9.91
C GLU A 87 8.18 16.07 8.68
N VAL A 88 9.23 15.25 8.68
CA VAL A 88 9.42 14.15 7.73
C VAL A 88 8.85 12.89 8.35
N LEU A 89 7.95 12.23 7.63
CA LEU A 89 7.31 10.99 8.07
C LEU A 89 7.99 9.77 7.45
N LEU A 90 8.05 8.69 8.22
CA LEU A 90 8.40 7.37 7.71
C LEU A 90 7.16 6.68 7.13
N PRO A 91 7.31 5.79 6.14
CA PRO A 91 6.22 4.95 5.67
C PRO A 91 5.58 4.20 6.85
N GLY A 92 4.26 4.33 7.02
CA GLY A 92 3.52 3.72 8.13
C GLY A 92 3.20 4.67 9.30
N GLU A 93 3.90 5.80 9.47
CA GLU A 93 3.63 6.70 10.60
C GLU A 93 2.27 7.40 10.48
N LEU A 94 1.90 7.83 9.28
CA LEU A 94 0.61 8.49 9.05
C LEU A 94 -0.55 7.50 9.29
N GLU A 95 -0.38 6.26 8.84
CA GLU A 95 -1.31 5.16 9.02
C GLU A 95 -1.45 4.78 10.49
N ALA A 96 -0.36 4.73 11.25
CA ALA A 96 -0.37 4.46 12.69
C ALA A 96 -1.14 5.54 13.46
N ARG A 97 -0.89 6.82 13.16
CA ARG A 97 -1.63 7.95 13.76
C ARG A 97 -3.11 7.89 13.41
N THR A 98 -3.44 7.65 12.15
CA THR A 98 -4.82 7.52 11.69
C THR A 98 -5.53 6.35 12.37
N THR A 99 -4.83 5.24 12.57
CA THR A 99 -5.34 4.06 13.28
C THR A 99 -5.67 4.38 14.72
N GLU A 100 -4.77 5.06 15.44
CA GLU A 100 -5.00 5.46 16.83
C GLU A 100 -6.22 6.38 16.96
N THR A 101 -6.29 7.43 16.12
CA THR A 101 -7.44 8.33 16.10
C THR A 101 -8.74 7.58 15.82
N ARG A 102 -8.78 6.73 14.79
CA ARG A 102 -10.00 6.00 14.41
C ARG A 102 -10.39 4.90 15.40
N ARG A 103 -9.44 4.35 16.17
CA ARG A 103 -9.75 3.43 17.27
C ARG A 103 -10.47 4.15 18.41
N ARG A 104 -10.12 5.41 18.69
CA ARG A 104 -10.73 6.22 19.75
C ARG A 104 -12.03 6.88 19.31
N GLU A 105 -12.04 7.46 18.11
CA GLU A 105 -13.10 8.37 17.65
C GLU A 105 -14.07 7.70 16.67
N GLY A 106 -13.76 6.48 16.23
CA GLY A 106 -14.52 5.77 15.19
C GLY A 106 -14.01 6.05 13.78
N ILE A 107 -14.48 5.25 12.82
CA ILE A 107 -14.16 5.40 11.40
C ILE A 107 -15.24 6.28 10.76
N ALA A 108 -14.85 7.41 10.20
CA ALA A 108 -15.76 8.23 9.40
C ALA A 108 -16.13 7.48 8.10
N ILE A 109 -17.42 7.22 7.91
CA ILE A 109 -17.97 6.56 6.73
C ILE A 109 -18.80 7.60 5.95
N PRO A 110 -18.55 7.82 4.65
CA PRO A 110 -19.39 8.69 3.84
C PRO A 110 -20.85 8.20 3.78
N ASP A 111 -21.81 9.13 3.73
CA ASP A 111 -23.25 8.82 3.77
C ASP A 111 -23.66 7.80 2.70
N GLU A 112 -23.12 7.94 1.48
CA GLU A 112 -23.39 7.01 0.38
C GLU A 112 -22.87 5.60 0.67
N THR A 113 -21.64 5.48 1.21
CA THR A 113 -21.08 4.19 1.62
C THR A 113 -21.91 3.56 2.75
N TRP A 114 -22.37 4.37 3.70
CA TRP A 114 -23.26 3.88 4.77
C TRP A 114 -24.61 3.40 4.23
N ALA A 115 -25.18 4.09 3.24
CA ALA A 115 -26.40 3.66 2.56
C ALA A 115 -26.23 2.31 1.84
N GLN A 116 -25.08 2.11 1.19
CA GLN A 116 -24.73 0.83 0.54
C GLN A 116 -24.59 -0.31 1.56
N ILE A 117 -23.94 -0.05 2.71
CA ILE A 117 -23.82 -1.03 3.79
C ILE A 117 -25.20 -1.44 4.33
N ARG A 118 -26.09 -0.46 4.57
CA ARG A 118 -27.48 -0.74 5.02
C ARG A 118 -28.25 -1.59 4.02
N THR A 119 -28.18 -1.26 2.74
CA THR A 119 -28.83 -2.02 1.67
C THR A 119 -28.40 -3.49 1.69
N VAL A 120 -27.09 -3.74 1.80
CA VAL A 120 -26.56 -5.13 1.84
C VAL A 120 -27.00 -5.84 3.12
N ALA A 121 -26.99 -5.16 4.27
CA ALA A 121 -27.42 -5.74 5.53
C ALA A 121 -28.88 -6.18 5.52
N GLU A 122 -29.76 -5.38 4.92
CA GLU A 122 -31.18 -5.72 4.72
C GLU A 122 -31.35 -6.94 3.80
N GLN A 123 -30.61 -7.01 2.69
CA GLN A 123 -30.67 -8.11 1.73
C GLN A 123 -30.27 -9.46 2.34
N VAL A 124 -29.27 -9.45 3.23
CA VAL A 124 -28.76 -10.66 3.89
C VAL A 124 -29.39 -10.90 5.27
N GLY A 125 -30.31 -10.03 5.70
CA GLY A 125 -31.06 -10.18 6.95
C GLY A 125 -30.23 -10.02 8.23
N VAL A 126 -29.21 -9.15 8.23
CA VAL A 126 -28.38 -8.87 9.41
C VAL A 126 -28.65 -7.46 9.97
N SER A 127 -28.58 -7.31 11.29
CA SER A 127 -28.69 -6.01 11.95
C SER A 127 -27.37 -5.25 11.89
N LEU A 128 -27.45 -3.92 11.81
CA LEU A 128 -26.32 -2.99 11.89
C LEU A 128 -26.30 -2.24 13.22
#